data_AF-A0A9W8XZ40-F1
#
_entry.id   AF-A0A9W8XZ40-F1
#
_cell.length_a   1.000
_cell.length_b   1.000
_cell.length_c   1.000
_cell.angle_alpha   90.00
_cell.angle_beta   90.00
_cell.angle_gamma   90.00
#
_symmetry.space_group_name_H-M   'P 1'
#
loop_
_entity.id
_entity.type
_entity.pdbx_description
1 polymer ?
#
loop_
_entity_poly.entity_id
_entity_poly.type
_entity_poly.pdbx_seq_one_letter_code
_entity_poly.pdbx_strand_id
1 'polypeptide(L)'
;MPGSGAGLFASQRGQQTQAQNAGFPQSREEEVLLEPVEHRLSSSSSNSSYTRHGSNGQYGEKRQRTSSEAEATDLDNPPLERRVTHAEIDDEGRRELSRIFTTASQKISGQISIALPDDPAIDPSSDLFDLPKFLKTFRHQLEGEGNEMKKVSVVYRNLNVYGSGKALQLQQTVADVFMAPFRAGEYLKFGKTDRKQILHSFDGIIKSGELCVVLGRPGSGCSTLLKALTGELHGLEADETSIHYNGIPQRKMIKEFKGETVYNQEVDKHFPHLTVGQTLEFAAAVRTPNNHPGQTSREEFSKFVAKVVIAVLGLSHTYNTKVGNDFVRGVSGGERKRVSVAEMLLAGSPFAAWDNSTRGLDSATALKFVKALRVGSV
;
A
#
# COMPACT_ATOMS: atom_id res chain seq x y z
N MET A 1 -2.72 -37.09 71.98
CA MET A 1 -1.80 -38.11 71.42
C MET A 1 -0.99 -37.44 70.31
N PRO A 2 0.35 -37.53 70.34
CA PRO A 2 1.25 -36.44 69.98
C PRO A 2 2.14 -36.75 68.76
N GLY A 3 2.93 -35.77 68.33
CA GLY A 3 4.12 -35.92 67.48
C GLY A 3 4.62 -34.57 66.96
N SER A 4 5.38 -33.81 67.77
CA SER A 4 6.85 -33.59 67.66
C SER A 4 7.25 -32.88 66.36
N GLY A 5 7.77 -31.65 66.36
CA GLY A 5 9.10 -31.25 66.88
C GLY A 5 10.14 -31.44 65.77
N ALA A 6 11.03 -30.54 65.36
CA ALA A 6 11.65 -29.38 65.98
C ALA A 6 12.24 -28.48 64.88
N GLY A 7 12.43 -27.19 65.16
CA GLY A 7 13.28 -26.31 64.35
C GLY A 7 14.77 -26.53 64.65
N LEU A 8 15.64 -26.03 63.78
CA LEU A 8 17.02 -25.68 64.10
C LEU A 8 17.58 -24.72 63.05
N PHE A 9 17.89 -23.50 63.52
CA PHE A 9 18.76 -22.53 62.85
C PHE A 9 20.19 -23.08 62.77
N ALA A 10 20.85 -22.91 61.62
CA ALA A 10 22.31 -22.86 61.55
C ALA A 10 22.75 -21.80 60.54
N SER A 11 23.39 -20.76 61.09
CA SER A 11 24.14 -19.71 60.40
C SER A 11 25.46 -20.27 59.91
N GLN A 12 25.87 -19.94 58.67
CA GLN A 12 27.28 -19.71 58.36
C GLN A 12 27.43 -18.73 57.18
N ARG A 13 28.28 -17.74 57.41
CA ARG A 13 28.70 -16.68 56.49
C ARG A 13 29.63 -17.21 55.41
N GLY A 14 29.52 -16.60 54.23
CA GLY A 14 30.68 -16.05 53.53
C GLY A 14 31.03 -16.72 52.21
N GLN A 15 30.72 -16.04 51.10
CA GLN A 15 31.71 -15.71 50.06
C GLN A 15 31.14 -14.60 49.15
N GLN A 16 31.85 -13.47 49.12
CA GLN A 16 31.70 -12.44 48.09
C GLN A 16 32.29 -12.96 46.78
N THR A 17 31.53 -12.85 45.69
CA THR A 17 32.11 -12.80 44.34
C THR A 17 31.31 -11.83 43.49
N GLN A 18 31.99 -10.82 42.96
CA GLN A 18 31.54 -9.90 41.91
C GLN A 18 31.33 -10.67 40.60
N ALA A 19 30.24 -10.40 39.87
CA ALA A 19 30.14 -10.41 38.39
C ALA A 19 28.74 -9.94 37.97
N GLN A 20 28.59 -8.77 37.37
CA GLN A 20 28.53 -8.51 35.91
C GLN A 20 27.09 -8.27 35.41
N ASN A 21 26.96 -7.16 34.67
CA ASN A 21 25.80 -6.64 33.94
C ASN A 21 24.84 -7.71 33.40
N ALA A 22 23.57 -7.65 33.83
CA ALA A 22 22.47 -8.27 33.11
C ALA A 22 22.03 -7.34 31.96
N GLY A 23 22.43 -7.70 30.74
CA GLY A 23 21.96 -7.08 29.50
C GLY A 23 20.53 -7.54 29.16
N PHE A 24 19.80 -6.66 28.50
CA PHE A 24 18.47 -6.87 27.92
C PHE A 24 18.41 -8.11 27.01
N PRO A 25 17.31 -8.88 26.98
CA PRO A 25 17.17 -9.98 26.05
C PRO A 25 16.92 -9.45 24.63
N GLN A 26 17.88 -9.66 23.73
CA GLN A 26 17.67 -9.54 22.29
C GLN A 26 16.75 -10.67 21.82
N SER A 27 15.64 -10.30 21.18
CA SER A 27 14.75 -11.21 20.47
C SER A 27 15.50 -11.92 19.35
N ARG A 28 15.53 -13.25 19.43
CA ARG A 28 16.20 -14.15 18.48
C ARG A 28 15.29 -14.34 17.25
N GLU A 29 15.72 -13.84 16.10
CA GLU A 29 15.06 -14.06 14.81
C GLU A 29 15.16 -15.55 14.43
N GLU A 30 14.04 -16.21 14.10
CA GLU A 30 14.03 -17.58 13.57
C GLU A 30 14.30 -17.54 12.06
N GLU A 31 15.53 -17.90 11.67
CA GLU A 31 15.93 -18.15 10.29
C GLU A 31 15.53 -19.56 9.87
N VAL A 32 14.66 -19.70 8.88
CA VAL A 32 14.34 -20.98 8.26
C VAL A 32 15.06 -21.07 6.91
N LEU A 33 16.13 -21.86 6.87
CA LEU A 33 16.88 -22.17 5.65
C LEU A 33 16.06 -23.17 4.80
N LEU A 34 15.81 -22.85 3.54
CA LEU A 34 15.17 -23.78 2.60
C LEU A 34 16.22 -24.66 1.92
N GLU A 35 15.91 -25.94 1.73
CA GLU A 35 16.77 -26.84 0.94
C GLU A 35 16.79 -26.44 -0.55
N PRO A 36 17.93 -26.61 -1.24
CA PRO A 36 18.04 -26.29 -2.65
C PRO A 36 17.16 -27.21 -3.50
N VAL A 37 16.30 -26.62 -4.31
CA VAL A 37 15.46 -27.35 -5.28
C VAL A 37 16.35 -27.86 -6.41
N GLU A 38 16.47 -29.18 -6.55
CA GLU A 38 17.10 -29.79 -7.72
C GLU A 38 16.41 -29.34 -9.01
N HIS A 39 17.20 -28.80 -9.95
CA HIS A 39 16.78 -28.42 -11.28
C HIS A 39 16.31 -29.65 -12.08
N ARG A 40 15.01 -29.98 -12.00
CA ARG A 40 14.33 -30.70 -13.09
C ARG A 40 13.77 -29.67 -14.06
N LEU A 41 14.30 -29.70 -15.28
CA LEU A 41 13.90 -28.88 -16.41
C LEU A 41 12.39 -29.04 -16.67
N SER A 42 11.59 -28.07 -16.22
CA SER A 42 10.28 -27.77 -16.80
C SER A 42 10.17 -26.25 -16.94
N SER A 43 10.03 -25.81 -18.18
CA SER A 43 10.03 -24.41 -18.60
C SER A 43 8.84 -23.61 -18.04
N SER A 44 9.07 -22.75 -17.06
CA SER A 44 8.29 -21.52 -16.88
C SER A 44 9.13 -20.45 -16.19
N SER A 45 9.79 -19.61 -16.97
CA SER A 45 10.56 -18.47 -16.47
C SER A 45 9.61 -17.33 -16.08
N SER A 46 9.61 -16.97 -14.79
CA SER A 46 9.09 -15.68 -14.33
C SER A 46 10.16 -14.62 -14.59
N ASN A 47 10.12 -13.99 -15.77
CA ASN A 47 11.04 -12.91 -16.11
C ASN A 47 10.48 -11.56 -15.65
N SER A 48 11.24 -10.82 -14.87
CA SER A 48 11.11 -9.36 -14.76
C SER A 48 11.29 -8.74 -16.15
N SER A 49 10.25 -8.16 -16.73
CA SER A 49 10.34 -7.53 -18.05
C SER A 49 11.05 -6.19 -17.94
N TYR A 50 12.28 -6.13 -18.44
CA TYR A 50 13.03 -4.89 -18.65
C TYR A 50 12.84 -4.44 -20.11
N THR A 51 12.13 -3.35 -20.34
CA THR A 51 11.97 -2.76 -21.68
C THR A 51 13.07 -1.70 -21.92
N ARG A 52 13.94 -1.95 -22.89
CA ARG A 52 14.99 -1.01 -23.32
C ARG A 52 14.57 -0.36 -24.63
N HIS A 53 14.35 0.95 -24.63
CA HIS A 53 14.30 1.72 -25.87
C HIS A 53 15.02 3.06 -25.70
N GLY A 54 16.10 3.22 -26.47
CA GLY A 54 16.83 4.47 -26.67
C GLY A 54 16.47 5.04 -28.04
N SER A 55 16.26 6.36 -28.10
CA SER A 55 16.05 7.10 -29.33
C SER A 55 17.37 7.45 -30.02
N ASN A 56 17.36 7.37 -31.36
CA ASN A 56 18.45 7.64 -32.30
C ASN A 56 19.13 9.01 -32.19
N GLY A 57 20.42 9.04 -32.56
CA GLY A 57 20.99 10.10 -33.40
C GLY A 57 22.39 10.60 -33.04
N GLN A 58 23.46 10.00 -33.60
CA GLN A 58 24.48 10.67 -34.44
C GLN A 58 25.67 9.72 -34.75
N TYR A 59 26.04 9.68 -36.03
CA TYR A 59 27.23 9.01 -36.55
C TYR A 59 28.50 9.72 -36.06
N GLY A 60 29.44 8.95 -35.50
CA GLY A 60 30.77 9.42 -35.11
C GLY A 60 31.74 8.26 -34.94
N GLU A 61 32.59 8.08 -35.94
CA GLU A 61 33.87 7.34 -36.02
C GLU A 61 34.15 6.12 -35.12
N LYS A 62 34.39 4.99 -35.79
CA LYS A 62 35.09 3.80 -35.28
C LYS A 62 36.47 4.18 -34.74
N ARG A 63 36.66 4.06 -33.43
CA ARG A 63 37.99 3.84 -32.84
C ARG A 63 38.05 2.45 -32.23
N GLN A 64 38.72 1.57 -32.97
CA GLN A 64 39.10 0.22 -32.56
C GLN A 64 39.97 0.35 -31.29
N ARG A 65 39.43 -0.08 -30.14
CA ARG A 65 40.24 -0.35 -28.96
C ARG A 65 40.20 -1.85 -28.70
N THR A 66 41.40 -2.38 -28.66
CA THR A 66 41.81 -3.77 -28.44
C THR A 66 41.16 -4.37 -27.21
N SER A 67 40.72 -5.61 -27.37
CA SER A 67 40.30 -6.55 -26.35
C SER A 67 41.31 -6.67 -25.22
N SER A 68 40.86 -6.38 -24.00
CA SER A 68 41.36 -7.01 -22.79
C SER A 68 40.14 -7.62 -22.10
N GLU A 69 40.02 -8.95 -22.17
CA GLU A 69 39.10 -9.72 -21.35
C GLU A 69 39.44 -9.44 -19.88
N ALA A 70 38.63 -8.61 -19.24
CA ALA A 70 38.54 -8.59 -17.80
C ALA A 70 37.37 -9.50 -17.46
N GLU A 71 37.68 -10.70 -16.96
CA GLU A 71 36.73 -11.56 -16.25
C GLU A 71 36.09 -10.72 -15.14
N ALA A 72 34.87 -10.26 -15.37
CA ALA A 72 34.02 -9.78 -14.31
C ALA A 72 33.61 -11.02 -13.51
N THR A 73 34.38 -11.33 -12.47
CA THR A 73 33.96 -12.27 -11.44
C THR A 73 32.60 -11.82 -10.95
N ASP A 74 31.58 -12.67 -11.14
CA ASP A 74 30.25 -12.55 -10.56
C ASP A 74 30.40 -12.33 -9.06
N LEU A 75 30.36 -11.06 -8.64
CA LEU A 75 30.14 -10.72 -7.24
C LEU A 75 28.70 -11.09 -6.94
N ASP A 76 28.54 -12.28 -6.34
CA ASP A 76 27.44 -12.73 -5.49
C ASP A 76 26.29 -11.72 -5.39
N ASN A 77 25.37 -11.73 -6.36
CA ASN A 77 24.03 -11.26 -6.08
C ASN A 77 23.41 -12.35 -5.21
N PRO A 78 23.13 -12.09 -3.91
CA PRO A 78 22.48 -13.09 -3.08
C PRO A 78 21.17 -13.50 -3.76
N PRO A 79 20.80 -14.79 -3.70
CA PRO A 79 19.53 -15.25 -4.24
C PRO A 79 18.40 -14.37 -3.68
N LEU A 80 17.40 -14.07 -4.50
CA LEU A 80 16.24 -13.28 -4.06
C LEU A 80 15.48 -14.06 -2.98
N GLU A 81 15.79 -13.75 -1.72
CA GLU A 81 15.16 -14.37 -0.57
C GLU A 81 13.82 -13.71 -0.26
N ARG A 82 12.79 -14.55 -0.05
CA ARG A 82 11.48 -14.07 0.40
C ARG A 82 11.53 -13.84 1.91
N ARG A 83 11.78 -12.60 2.34
CA ARG A 83 11.67 -12.20 3.75
C ARG A 83 10.21 -12.05 4.17
N VAL A 84 9.80 -12.73 5.25
CA VAL A 84 8.51 -12.49 5.90
C VAL A 84 8.57 -11.12 6.58
N THR A 85 7.58 -10.27 6.28
CA THR A 85 7.54 -8.88 6.76
C THR A 85 6.51 -8.77 7.87
N HIS A 86 6.95 -8.40 9.08
CA HIS A 86 6.04 -8.08 10.19
C HIS A 86 5.70 -6.59 10.18
N ALA A 87 4.42 -6.25 10.21
CA ALA A 87 3.97 -4.88 10.40
C ALA A 87 3.98 -4.55 11.90
N GLU A 88 4.54 -3.40 12.24
CA GLU A 88 4.67 -2.94 13.62
C GLU A 88 3.62 -1.86 13.91
N ILE A 89 2.93 -2.00 15.04
CA ILE A 89 2.04 -0.98 15.62
C ILE A 89 2.71 -0.38 16.84
N ASP A 90 2.46 0.90 17.11
CA ASP A 90 2.92 1.57 18.33
C ASP A 90 2.07 1.19 19.56
N ASP A 91 2.61 1.44 20.75
CA ASP A 91 1.93 1.09 22.01
C ASP A 91 0.62 1.87 22.19
N GLU A 92 0.53 3.08 21.65
CA GLU A 92 -0.70 3.87 21.64
C GLU A 92 -1.77 3.23 20.76
N GLY A 93 -1.43 2.82 19.54
CA GLY A 93 -2.33 2.08 18.65
C GLY A 93 -2.79 0.76 19.26
N ARG A 94 -1.88 0.01 19.93
CA ARG A 94 -2.24 -1.24 20.65
C ARG A 94 -3.29 -0.99 21.74
N ARG A 95 -3.07 0.02 22.59
CA ARG A 95 -4.01 0.39 23.66
C ARG A 95 -5.37 0.81 23.10
N GLU A 96 -5.38 1.59 22.02
CA GLU A 96 -6.62 1.99 21.37
C GLU A 96 -7.36 0.81 20.74
N LEU A 97 -6.65 -0.12 20.08
CA LEU A 97 -7.26 -1.37 19.61
C LEU A 97 -7.89 -2.14 20.78
N SER A 98 -7.15 -2.37 21.86
CA SER A 98 -7.69 -3.05 23.05
C SER A 98 -8.98 -2.38 23.55
N ARG A 99 -8.97 -1.05 23.70
CA ARG A 99 -10.15 -0.27 24.12
C ARG A 99 -11.34 -0.41 23.15
N ILE A 100 -11.09 -0.34 21.84
CA ILE A 100 -12.10 -0.52 20.80
C ILE A 100 -12.74 -1.91 20.92
N PHE A 101 -11.92 -2.95 21.07
CA PHE A 101 -12.37 -4.33 21.19
C PHE A 101 -13.13 -4.61 22.48
N THR A 102 -12.67 -4.10 23.62
CA THR A 102 -13.40 -4.21 24.89
C THR A 102 -14.77 -3.51 24.80
N THR A 103 -14.83 -2.33 24.21
CA THR A 103 -16.09 -1.58 24.03
C THR A 103 -17.02 -2.29 23.05
N ALA A 104 -16.47 -2.82 21.96
CA ALA A 104 -17.21 -3.57 20.95
C ALA A 104 -17.78 -4.87 21.54
N SER A 105 -17.01 -5.63 22.33
CA SER A 105 -17.47 -6.85 23.00
C SER A 105 -18.66 -6.61 23.94
N GLN A 106 -18.79 -5.41 24.52
CA GLN A 106 -19.91 -5.06 25.39
C GLN A 106 -21.19 -4.67 24.61
N LYS A 107 -21.06 -4.19 23.37
CA LYS A 107 -22.18 -3.65 22.56
C LYS A 107 -22.59 -4.55 21.40
N ILE A 108 -21.64 -5.25 20.79
CA ILE A 108 -21.83 -6.16 19.66
C ILE A 108 -22.07 -7.54 20.24
N SER A 109 -23.34 -7.81 20.56
CA SER A 109 -23.77 -9.07 21.16
C SER A 109 -23.39 -10.28 20.29
N GLY A 110 -22.50 -11.13 20.79
CA GLY A 110 -22.47 -12.57 20.53
C GLY A 110 -21.72 -13.15 19.32
N GLN A 111 -21.30 -12.38 18.29
CA GLN A 111 -20.72 -13.01 17.08
C GLN A 111 -19.49 -12.35 16.45
N ILE A 112 -19.16 -11.09 16.77
CA ILE A 112 -17.84 -10.54 16.43
C ILE A 112 -16.88 -10.87 17.57
N SER A 113 -16.62 -12.16 17.77
CA SER A 113 -15.58 -12.68 18.66
C SER A 113 -14.22 -12.52 17.99
N ILE A 114 -13.80 -11.27 17.82
CA ILE A 114 -12.37 -10.96 17.66
C ILE A 114 -11.68 -11.11 19.03
N ALA A 115 -12.46 -10.97 20.11
CA ALA A 115 -12.06 -11.39 21.45
C ALA A 115 -12.24 -12.91 21.61
N LEU A 116 -11.10 -13.59 21.69
CA LEU A 116 -10.86 -14.99 22.09
C LEU A 116 -11.12 -16.09 21.03
N PRO A 117 -10.23 -16.25 20.04
CA PRO A 117 -9.47 -17.48 19.93
C PRO A 117 -8.44 -17.47 21.08
N ASP A 118 -8.14 -18.61 21.70
CA ASP A 118 -7.12 -18.77 22.77
C ASP A 118 -5.68 -18.40 22.33
N ASP A 119 -5.52 -17.58 21.30
CA ASP A 119 -4.29 -17.23 20.63
C ASP A 119 -3.78 -15.86 21.10
N PRO A 120 -2.72 -15.80 21.93
CA PRO A 120 -2.17 -14.55 22.44
C PRO A 120 -1.59 -13.65 21.34
N ALA A 121 -1.44 -14.12 20.09
CA ALA A 121 -0.87 -13.32 19.01
C ALA A 121 -1.86 -12.36 18.34
N ILE A 122 -3.17 -12.49 18.59
CA ILE A 122 -4.21 -11.63 18.01
C ILE A 122 -4.86 -10.70 19.03
N ASP A 123 -4.55 -10.88 20.32
CA ASP A 123 -5.03 -10.01 21.39
C ASP A 123 -4.18 -8.73 21.46
N PRO A 124 -4.74 -7.54 21.20
CA PRO A 124 -4.01 -6.27 21.28
C PRO A 124 -3.46 -5.96 22.68
N SER A 125 -3.94 -6.64 23.73
CA SER A 125 -3.46 -6.50 25.11
C SER A 125 -2.35 -7.47 25.50
N SER A 126 -1.99 -8.41 24.62
CA SER A 126 -0.92 -9.38 24.82
C SER A 126 0.44 -8.85 24.33
N ASP A 127 1.51 -9.19 25.04
CA ASP A 127 2.88 -8.86 24.63
C ASP A 127 3.29 -9.54 23.31
N LEU A 128 2.64 -10.66 22.96
CA LEU A 128 2.89 -11.42 21.74
C LEU A 128 2.06 -10.92 20.53
N PHE A 129 1.44 -9.75 20.62
CA PHE A 129 0.55 -9.22 19.57
C PHE A 129 1.25 -9.07 18.20
N ASP A 130 0.71 -9.76 17.20
CA ASP A 130 1.12 -9.73 15.80
C ASP A 130 0.04 -9.06 14.95
N LEU A 131 0.28 -7.79 14.60
CA LEU A 131 -0.64 -6.98 13.81
C LEU A 131 -1.04 -7.65 12.48
N PRO A 132 -0.12 -8.19 11.65
CA PRO A 132 -0.46 -8.95 10.45
C PRO A 132 -1.47 -10.07 10.67
N LYS A 133 -1.25 -10.90 11.68
CA LYS A 133 -2.14 -12.02 12.02
C LYS A 133 -3.49 -11.51 12.49
N PHE A 134 -3.49 -10.49 13.35
CA PHE A 134 -4.71 -9.80 13.77
C PHE A 134 -5.50 -9.24 12.57
N LEU A 135 -4.86 -8.50 11.67
CA LEU A 135 -5.52 -7.91 10.49
C LEU A 135 -6.07 -8.98 9.55
N LYS A 136 -5.37 -10.10 9.38
CA LYS A 136 -5.83 -11.24 8.57
C LYS A 136 -7.07 -11.89 9.19
N THR A 137 -7.06 -12.13 10.51
CA THR A 137 -8.21 -12.68 11.24
C THR A 137 -9.38 -11.71 11.24
N PHE A 138 -9.11 -10.43 11.51
CA PHE A 138 -10.08 -9.34 11.45
C PHE A 138 -10.78 -9.30 10.09
N ARG A 139 -9.99 -9.33 9.02
CA ARG A 139 -10.49 -9.38 7.64
C ARG A 139 -11.37 -10.59 7.38
N HIS A 140 -10.92 -11.79 7.74
CA HIS A 140 -11.73 -13.01 7.57
C HIS A 140 -13.04 -12.99 8.36
N GLN A 141 -13.06 -12.37 9.54
CA GLN A 141 -14.30 -12.24 10.30
C GLN A 141 -15.25 -11.20 9.71
N LEU A 142 -14.73 -10.10 9.13
CA LEU A 142 -15.54 -9.13 8.38
C LEU A 142 -16.21 -9.74 7.14
N GLU A 143 -15.64 -10.80 6.58
CA GLU A 143 -16.13 -11.49 5.37
C GLU A 143 -17.40 -12.35 5.65
N GLY A 144 -17.64 -12.77 6.90
CA GLY A 144 -18.80 -13.58 7.28
C GLY A 144 -18.90 -14.93 6.54
N GLU A 145 -19.96 -15.70 6.80
CA GLU A 145 -20.27 -16.92 6.06
C GLU A 145 -20.82 -16.56 4.67
N GLY A 146 -19.94 -16.48 3.66
CA GLY A 146 -20.34 -16.53 2.24
C GLY A 146 -19.90 -15.37 1.33
N ASN A 147 -19.24 -14.31 1.83
CA ASN A 147 -18.65 -13.28 0.97
C ASN A 147 -17.14 -13.48 0.84
N GLU A 148 -16.71 -14.29 -0.12
CA GLU A 148 -15.28 -14.37 -0.46
C GLU A 148 -14.79 -13.02 -1.01
N MET A 149 -13.62 -12.57 -0.52
CA MET A 149 -13.00 -11.37 -1.03
C MET A 149 -12.65 -11.54 -2.51
N LYS A 150 -13.06 -10.56 -3.31
CA LYS A 150 -12.80 -10.56 -4.75
C LYS A 150 -11.30 -10.50 -4.96
N LYS A 151 -10.73 -11.52 -5.58
CA LYS A 151 -9.32 -11.50 -6.00
C LYS A 151 -9.26 -10.93 -7.40
N VAL A 152 -8.41 -9.96 -7.66
CA VAL A 152 -8.26 -9.37 -9.01
C VAL A 152 -6.83 -9.53 -9.47
N SER A 153 -6.67 -10.13 -10.65
CA SER A 153 -5.43 -10.14 -11.41
C SER A 153 -5.60 -9.27 -12.65
N VAL A 154 -4.59 -8.47 -12.96
CA VAL A 154 -4.60 -7.53 -14.08
C VAL A 154 -3.65 -8.01 -15.16
N VAL A 155 -4.17 -8.17 -16.37
CA VAL A 155 -3.39 -8.49 -17.56
C VAL A 155 -3.53 -7.33 -18.53
N TYR A 156 -2.41 -6.85 -19.05
CA TYR A 156 -2.40 -5.82 -20.07
C TYR A 156 -1.44 -6.20 -21.19
N ARG A 157 -1.88 -5.94 -22.42
CA ARG A 157 -1.06 -6.16 -23.61
C ARG A 157 -1.17 -4.99 -24.58
N ASN A 158 -0.04 -4.65 -25.19
CA ASN A 158 0.17 -3.55 -26.12
C ASN A 158 -0.38 -2.23 -25.56
N LEU A 159 -0.09 -1.94 -24.29
CA LEU A 159 -0.60 -0.76 -23.61
C LEU A 159 0.11 0.51 -24.13
N ASN A 160 -0.63 1.25 -24.94
CA ASN A 160 -0.28 2.55 -25.50
C ASN A 160 -1.20 3.62 -24.93
N VAL A 161 -0.60 4.64 -24.31
CA VAL A 161 -1.36 5.72 -23.68
C VAL A 161 -0.82 7.05 -24.17
N TYR A 162 -1.73 7.94 -24.53
CA TYR A 162 -1.47 9.26 -25.08
C TYR A 162 -2.02 10.32 -24.14
N GLY A 163 -1.31 11.44 -24.03
CA GLY A 163 -1.79 12.63 -23.36
C GLY A 163 -2.18 13.70 -24.38
N SER A 164 -3.30 14.39 -24.12
CA SER A 164 -3.68 15.58 -24.89
C SER A 164 -3.13 16.84 -24.20
N GLY A 165 -2.33 17.60 -24.95
CA GLY A 165 -1.59 18.75 -24.46
C GLY A 165 -2.44 20.00 -24.28
N LYS A 166 -3.29 20.07 -23.24
CA LYS A 166 -3.62 21.38 -22.64
C LYS A 166 -2.55 21.84 -21.63
N ALA A 167 -1.75 20.91 -21.11
CA ALA A 167 -0.58 21.20 -20.28
C ALA A 167 0.72 21.45 -21.08
N LEU A 168 0.68 21.28 -22.40
CA LEU A 168 1.78 21.58 -23.33
C LEU A 168 1.58 22.92 -24.03
N GLN A 169 0.55 23.68 -23.66
CA GLN A 169 0.37 25.03 -24.19
C GLN A 169 1.51 25.88 -23.64
N LEU A 170 2.50 26.13 -24.50
CA LEU A 170 3.54 27.14 -24.30
C LEU A 170 2.90 28.36 -23.64
N GLN A 171 3.42 28.74 -22.47
CA GLN A 171 3.08 30.01 -21.84
C GLN A 171 3.26 31.09 -22.90
N GLN A 172 2.16 31.72 -23.32
CA GLN A 172 2.24 32.83 -24.26
C GLN A 172 3.13 33.89 -23.63
N THR A 173 4.25 34.16 -24.27
CA THR A 173 5.11 35.25 -23.82
C THR A 173 4.42 36.57 -24.16
N VAL A 174 4.74 37.65 -23.44
CA VAL A 174 4.17 38.98 -23.72
C VAL A 174 4.48 39.42 -25.17
N ALA A 175 5.56 38.89 -25.75
CA ALA A 175 5.95 39.07 -27.15
C ALA A 175 4.99 38.39 -28.15
N ASP A 176 4.36 37.26 -27.80
CA ASP A 176 3.39 36.58 -28.69
C ASP A 176 2.13 37.42 -28.92
N VAL A 177 1.70 38.20 -27.92
CA VAL A 177 0.57 39.14 -28.07
C VAL A 177 0.92 40.26 -29.08
N PHE A 178 2.17 40.70 -29.09
CA PHE A 178 2.66 41.73 -30.01
C PHE A 178 2.84 41.20 -31.44
N MET A 179 3.20 39.91 -31.59
CA MET A 179 3.38 39.23 -32.88
C MET A 179 2.08 38.59 -33.41
N ALA A 180 0.99 38.61 -32.64
CA ALA A 180 -0.30 38.02 -32.98
C ALA A 180 -0.87 38.45 -34.35
N PRO A 181 -0.78 39.72 -34.80
CA PRO A 181 -1.29 40.12 -36.11
C PRO A 181 -0.53 39.48 -37.27
N PHE A 182 0.76 39.16 -37.08
CA PHE A 182 1.62 38.56 -38.10
C PHE A 182 1.55 37.02 -38.12
N ARG A 183 0.92 36.40 -37.12
CA ARG A 183 0.73 34.94 -36.99
C ARG A 183 -0.71 34.47 -37.25
N ALA A 184 -1.56 35.29 -37.86
CA ALA A 184 -2.96 34.96 -38.18
C ALA A 184 -3.16 33.61 -38.91
N GLY A 185 -2.19 33.18 -39.73
CA GLY A 185 -2.21 31.88 -40.41
C GLY A 185 -2.00 30.66 -39.49
N GLU A 186 -1.35 30.83 -38.33
CA GLU A 186 -1.24 29.79 -37.30
C GLU A 186 -2.54 29.67 -36.49
N TYR A 187 -3.29 30.77 -36.36
CA TYR A 187 -4.62 30.75 -35.74
C TYR A 187 -5.66 29.93 -36.51
N LEU A 188 -5.45 29.73 -37.82
CA LEU A 188 -6.30 28.86 -38.65
C LEU A 188 -5.95 27.36 -38.50
N LYS A 189 -4.82 27.01 -37.88
CA LYS A 189 -4.41 25.62 -37.56
C LYS A 189 -4.82 25.18 -36.15
N PHE A 190 -5.80 25.85 -35.53
CA PHE A 190 -6.34 25.56 -34.19
C PHE A 190 -7.22 24.27 -34.12
N GLY A 191 -6.86 23.23 -34.88
CA GLY A 191 -7.74 22.06 -35.09
C GLY A 191 -7.29 20.74 -34.49
N LYS A 192 -6.00 20.55 -34.16
CA LYS A 192 -5.51 19.27 -33.64
C LYS A 192 -4.55 19.51 -32.48
N THR A 193 -5.01 19.21 -31.28
CA THR A 193 -4.11 18.99 -30.15
C THR A 193 -3.28 17.77 -30.49
N ASP A 194 -1.97 17.95 -30.69
CA ASP A 194 -1.07 16.82 -30.93
C ASP A 194 -1.10 15.90 -29.72
N ARG A 195 -1.58 14.66 -29.95
CA ARG A 195 -1.58 13.60 -28.94
C ARG A 195 -0.13 13.14 -28.78
N LYS A 196 0.43 13.34 -27.58
CA LYS A 196 1.79 12.85 -27.27
C LYS A 196 1.67 11.45 -26.67
N GLN A 197 2.31 10.48 -27.31
CA GLN A 197 2.42 9.14 -26.74
C GLN A 197 3.31 9.16 -25.49
N ILE A 198 2.82 8.58 -24.40
CA ILE A 198 3.48 8.50 -23.09
C ILE A 198 3.93 7.06 -22.84
N LEU A 199 3.02 6.10 -22.96
CA LEU A 199 3.31 4.67 -22.84
C LEU A 199 3.40 4.03 -24.22
N HIS A 200 4.39 3.16 -24.39
CA HIS A 200 4.76 2.55 -25.67
C HIS A 200 4.72 1.02 -25.50
N SER A 201 3.66 0.38 -26.01
CA SER A 201 3.49 -1.07 -26.09
C SER A 201 3.91 -1.84 -24.82
N PHE A 202 3.36 -1.45 -23.66
CA PHE A 202 3.63 -2.15 -22.41
C PHE A 202 2.83 -3.47 -22.33
N ASP A 203 3.49 -4.52 -21.87
CA ASP A 203 2.90 -5.84 -21.62
C ASP A 203 3.20 -6.28 -20.18
N GLY A 204 2.22 -6.89 -19.51
CA GLY A 204 2.44 -7.40 -18.17
C GLY A 204 1.24 -8.09 -17.54
N ILE A 205 1.53 -8.81 -16.47
CA ILE A 205 0.57 -9.55 -15.65
C ILE A 205 0.88 -9.22 -14.20
N ILE A 206 -0.13 -8.83 -13.44
CA ILE A 206 -0.08 -8.63 -11.99
C ILE A 206 -1.08 -9.60 -11.38
N LYS A 207 -0.61 -10.58 -10.62
CA LYS A 207 -1.48 -11.57 -9.98
C LYS A 207 -2.04 -11.03 -8.67
N SER A 208 -3.20 -11.54 -8.27
CA SER A 208 -3.73 -11.30 -6.93
C SER A 208 -2.69 -11.70 -5.88
N GLY A 209 -2.45 -10.84 -4.88
CA GLY A 209 -1.45 -11.08 -3.84
C GLY A 209 -0.06 -10.52 -4.12
N GLU A 210 0.16 -9.96 -5.31
CA GLU A 210 1.44 -9.35 -5.67
C GLU A 210 1.46 -7.85 -5.33
N LEU A 211 2.59 -7.39 -4.79
CA LEU A 211 2.90 -5.98 -4.66
C LEU A 211 3.88 -5.61 -5.76
N CYS A 212 3.42 -4.84 -6.75
CA CYS A 212 4.23 -4.40 -7.88
C CYS A 212 4.76 -2.97 -7.64
N VAL A 213 6.08 -2.79 -7.76
CA VAL A 213 6.72 -1.48 -7.67
C VAL A 213 7.04 -0.99 -9.07
N VAL A 214 6.52 0.18 -9.43
CA VAL A 214 6.80 0.84 -10.71
C VAL A 214 7.83 1.95 -10.48
N LEU A 215 9.03 1.78 -11.02
CA LEU A 215 10.11 2.77 -10.94
C LEU A 215 10.45 3.32 -12.32
N GLY A 216 10.71 4.62 -12.39
CA GLY A 216 11.10 5.28 -13.62
C GLY A 216 11.63 6.68 -13.37
N ARG A 217 12.37 7.21 -14.34
CA ARG A 217 12.88 8.59 -14.30
C ARG A 217 11.70 9.58 -14.30
N PRO A 218 11.83 10.78 -13.72
CA PRO A 218 10.80 11.81 -13.81
C PRO A 218 10.32 11.99 -15.26
N GLY A 219 8.99 11.93 -15.46
CA GLY A 219 8.38 12.03 -16.79
C GLY A 219 8.35 10.74 -17.62
N SER A 220 8.79 9.59 -17.09
CA SER A 220 8.74 8.30 -17.81
C SER A 220 7.35 7.68 -17.93
N GLY A 221 6.32 8.27 -17.30
CA GLY A 221 4.95 7.80 -17.37
C GLY A 221 4.54 6.80 -16.26
N CYS A 222 5.25 6.72 -15.13
CA CYS A 222 4.86 5.85 -14.01
C CYS A 222 3.43 6.13 -13.52
N SER A 223 3.11 7.40 -13.22
CA SER A 223 1.77 7.83 -12.86
C SER A 223 0.74 7.55 -13.97
N THR A 224 1.15 7.67 -15.23
CA THR A 224 0.30 7.34 -16.39
C THR A 224 -0.01 5.85 -16.46
N LEU A 225 0.96 4.98 -16.17
CA LEU A 225 0.75 3.54 -16.09
C LEU A 225 -0.21 3.18 -14.97
N LEU A 226 -0.01 3.73 -13.76
CA LEU A 226 -0.91 3.52 -12.63
C LEU A 226 -2.35 3.91 -12.96
N LYS A 227 -2.55 5.12 -13.51
CA LYS A 227 -3.86 5.61 -13.97
C LYS A 227 -4.48 4.74 -15.05
N ALA A 228 -3.68 4.31 -16.03
CA ALA A 228 -4.17 3.45 -17.10
C ALA A 228 -4.63 2.09 -16.57
N LEU A 229 -3.88 1.50 -15.64
CA LEU A 229 -4.24 0.21 -15.03
C LEU A 229 -5.45 0.31 -14.09
N THR A 230 -5.75 1.46 -13.49
CA THR A 230 -6.96 1.64 -12.66
C THR A 230 -8.14 2.21 -13.44
N GLY A 231 -7.96 2.56 -14.71
CA GLY A 231 -9.02 3.15 -15.53
C GLY A 231 -9.25 4.65 -15.33
N GLU A 232 -8.35 5.34 -14.63
CA GLU A 232 -8.38 6.79 -14.38
C GLU A 232 -7.82 7.59 -15.57
N LEU A 233 -8.45 7.43 -16.73
CA LEU A 233 -8.00 7.99 -18.02
C LEU A 233 -8.37 9.47 -18.22
N HIS A 234 -8.68 10.23 -17.18
CA HIS A 234 -9.07 11.64 -17.33
C HIS A 234 -7.94 12.47 -17.99
N GLY A 235 -8.15 12.88 -19.24
CA GLY A 235 -7.15 13.61 -20.05
C GLY A 235 -6.12 12.70 -20.76
N LEU A 236 -6.26 11.39 -20.61
CA LEU A 236 -5.47 10.36 -21.27
C LEU A 236 -6.36 9.59 -22.26
N GLU A 237 -5.74 9.11 -23.33
CA GLU A 237 -6.40 8.26 -24.32
C GLU A 237 -5.59 6.99 -24.46
N ALA A 238 -6.27 5.86 -24.56
CA ALA A 238 -5.66 4.57 -24.82
C ALA A 238 -6.22 4.02 -26.13
N ASP A 239 -5.35 3.56 -27.03
CA ASP A 239 -5.74 2.97 -28.32
C ASP A 239 -6.16 1.50 -28.11
N GLU A 240 -5.87 0.60 -29.07
CA GLU A 240 -6.13 -0.85 -29.08
C GLU A 240 -5.38 -1.61 -27.96
N THR A 241 -5.49 -1.13 -26.74
CA THR A 241 -4.90 -1.65 -25.52
C THR A 241 -5.87 -2.65 -24.91
N SER A 242 -5.36 -3.80 -24.54
CA SER A 242 -6.18 -4.87 -23.97
C SER A 242 -5.89 -5.00 -22.49
N ILE A 243 -6.59 -4.23 -21.66
CA ILE A 243 -6.55 -4.37 -20.20
C ILE A 243 -7.73 -5.24 -19.75
N HIS A 244 -7.41 -6.32 -19.06
CA HIS A 244 -8.37 -7.28 -18.52
C HIS A 244 -8.14 -7.50 -17.02
N TYR A 245 -9.24 -7.59 -16.27
CA TYR A 245 -9.27 -7.86 -14.83
C TYR A 245 -9.95 -9.22 -14.65
N ASN A 246 -9.18 -10.28 -14.42
CA ASN A 246 -9.68 -11.67 -14.46
C ASN A 246 -10.52 -11.99 -15.73
N GLY A 247 -10.10 -11.48 -16.89
CA GLY A 247 -10.85 -11.65 -18.14
C GLY A 247 -12.01 -10.67 -18.35
N ILE A 248 -12.33 -9.81 -17.37
CA ILE A 248 -13.29 -8.71 -17.55
C ILE A 248 -12.60 -7.55 -18.28
N PRO A 249 -13.09 -7.10 -19.44
CA PRO A 249 -12.51 -5.96 -20.15
C PRO A 249 -12.62 -4.67 -19.33
N GLN A 250 -11.60 -3.81 -19.41
CA GLN A 250 -11.54 -2.56 -18.63
C GLN A 250 -12.80 -1.69 -18.71
N ARG A 251 -13.37 -1.52 -19.90
CA ARG A 251 -14.60 -0.74 -20.08
C ARG A 251 -15.75 -1.24 -19.19
N LYS A 252 -15.89 -2.57 -19.07
CA LYS A 252 -16.89 -3.20 -18.21
C LYS A 252 -16.52 -3.06 -16.74
N MET A 253 -15.24 -3.25 -16.40
CA MET A 253 -14.71 -3.08 -15.05
C MET A 253 -15.01 -1.68 -14.50
N ILE A 254 -14.69 -0.62 -15.24
CA ILE A 254 -14.92 0.77 -14.79
C ILE A 254 -16.42 1.09 -14.70
N LYS A 255 -17.24 0.55 -15.61
CA LYS A 255 -18.68 0.85 -15.65
C LYS A 255 -19.46 0.15 -14.53
N GLU A 256 -19.20 -1.13 -14.30
CA GLU A 256 -20.00 -1.99 -13.43
C GLU A 256 -19.33 -2.28 -12.08
N PHE A 257 -18.00 -2.15 -12.02
CA PHE A 257 -17.18 -2.56 -10.87
C PHE A 257 -16.16 -1.47 -10.47
N LYS A 258 -16.51 -0.18 -10.63
CA LYS A 258 -15.60 0.94 -10.33
C LYS A 258 -14.99 0.85 -8.92
N GLY A 259 -15.77 0.36 -7.96
CA GLY A 259 -15.33 0.19 -6.58
C GLY A 259 -14.28 -0.91 -6.36
N GLU A 260 -13.93 -1.68 -7.39
CA GLU A 260 -12.93 -2.75 -7.31
C GLU A 260 -11.53 -2.31 -7.77
N THR A 261 -11.43 -1.14 -8.43
CA THR A 261 -10.16 -0.53 -8.86
C THR A 261 -10.03 0.86 -8.28
N VAL A 262 -9.01 1.10 -7.45
CA VAL A 262 -8.84 2.42 -6.80
C VAL A 262 -7.44 2.97 -7.03
N TYR A 263 -7.36 4.28 -7.28
CA TYR A 263 -6.12 5.00 -7.50
C TYR A 263 -5.97 6.10 -6.46
N ASN A 264 -4.88 6.01 -5.67
CA ASN A 264 -4.48 7.07 -4.77
C ASN A 264 -3.53 8.04 -5.48
N GLN A 265 -3.90 9.31 -5.52
CA GLN A 265 -3.12 10.35 -6.19
C GLN A 265 -1.90 10.76 -5.36
N GLU A 266 -0.92 11.40 -6.01
CA GLU A 266 0.23 11.99 -5.31
C GLU A 266 -0.23 13.06 -4.30
N VAL A 267 -1.17 13.91 -4.71
CA VAL A 267 -1.72 14.99 -3.88
C VAL A 267 -2.99 14.51 -3.20
N ASP A 268 -2.99 14.52 -1.87
CA ASP A 268 -4.13 14.14 -1.04
C ASP A 268 -5.23 15.21 -1.12
N LYS A 269 -6.43 14.80 -1.55
CA LYS A 269 -7.60 15.68 -1.69
C LYS A 269 -8.70 15.23 -0.75
N HIS A 270 -8.89 16.02 0.30
CA HIS A 270 -9.91 15.79 1.32
C HIS A 270 -10.83 17.00 1.42
N PHE A 271 -12.05 16.79 1.93
CA PHE A 271 -12.91 17.90 2.32
C PHE A 271 -12.30 18.60 3.56
N PRO A 272 -11.82 19.86 3.45
CA PRO A 272 -10.97 20.45 4.47
C PRO A 272 -11.71 20.75 5.78
N HIS A 273 -13.04 20.87 5.73
CA HIS A 273 -13.88 21.19 6.89
C HIS A 273 -14.38 19.95 7.65
N LEU A 274 -14.26 18.76 7.06
CA LEU A 274 -14.61 17.51 7.74
C LEU A 274 -13.48 17.07 8.67
N THR A 275 -13.87 16.42 9.76
CA THR A 275 -12.92 15.77 10.67
C THR A 275 -12.43 14.44 10.10
N VAL A 276 -11.27 13.98 10.57
CA VAL A 276 -10.73 12.66 10.21
C VAL A 276 -11.75 11.55 10.47
N GLY A 277 -12.40 11.58 11.65
CA GLY A 277 -13.45 10.63 11.99
C GLY A 277 -14.61 10.66 11.01
N GLN A 278 -15.14 11.84 10.67
CA GLN A 278 -16.24 11.96 9.70
C GLN A 278 -15.85 11.45 8.31
N THR A 279 -14.66 11.78 7.81
CA THR A 279 -14.18 11.33 6.49
C THR A 279 -14.07 9.81 6.44
N LEU A 280 -13.45 9.19 7.45
CA LEU A 280 -13.19 7.75 7.45
C LEU A 280 -14.44 6.93 7.81
N GLU A 281 -15.31 7.42 8.69
CA GLU A 281 -16.61 6.80 8.93
C GLU A 281 -17.48 6.81 7.67
N PHE A 282 -17.48 7.92 6.93
CA PHE A 282 -18.17 7.99 5.65
C PHE A 282 -17.61 6.97 4.65
N ALA A 283 -16.28 6.90 4.50
CA ALA A 283 -15.61 5.93 3.63
C ALA A 283 -15.96 4.47 4.01
N ALA A 284 -15.97 4.15 5.31
CA ALA A 284 -16.37 2.83 5.79
C ALA A 284 -17.85 2.55 5.52
N ALA A 285 -18.73 3.52 5.77
CA ALA A 285 -20.16 3.35 5.61
C ALA A 285 -20.54 3.03 4.16
N VAL A 286 -19.98 3.75 3.18
CA VAL A 286 -20.29 3.52 1.76
C VAL A 286 -19.78 2.17 1.22
N ARG A 287 -18.85 1.54 1.92
CA ARG A 287 -18.30 0.21 1.58
C ARG A 287 -18.87 -0.94 2.40
N THR A 288 -19.54 -0.64 3.50
CA THR A 288 -20.11 -1.67 4.38
C THR A 288 -21.25 -2.39 3.64
N PRO A 289 -21.16 -3.72 3.46
CA PRO A 289 -22.20 -4.50 2.79
C PRO A 289 -23.50 -4.53 3.61
N ASN A 290 -24.62 -4.84 2.94
CA ASN A 290 -25.90 -5.01 3.63
C ASN A 290 -25.95 -6.28 4.51
N ASN A 291 -25.23 -7.33 4.10
CA ASN A 291 -25.05 -8.54 4.87
C ASN A 291 -23.68 -8.46 5.58
N HIS A 292 -23.65 -7.79 6.72
CA HIS A 292 -22.46 -7.63 7.54
C HIS A 292 -22.50 -8.58 8.75
N PRO A 293 -21.33 -9.05 9.23
CA PRO A 293 -21.27 -9.96 10.37
C PRO A 293 -21.84 -9.36 11.66
N GLY A 294 -22.58 -10.17 12.41
CA GLY A 294 -23.13 -9.83 13.72
C GLY A 294 -24.50 -9.13 13.68
N GLN A 295 -25.24 -9.22 14.78
CA GLN A 295 -26.55 -8.58 14.95
C GLN A 295 -26.43 -7.09 15.32
N THR A 296 -25.63 -6.32 14.58
CA THR A 296 -25.41 -4.89 14.83
C THR A 296 -26.00 -4.04 13.71
N SER A 297 -26.22 -2.75 13.94
CA SER A 297 -26.60 -1.85 12.84
C SER A 297 -25.43 -1.63 11.88
N ARG A 298 -25.74 -1.35 10.60
CA ARG A 298 -24.71 -1.00 9.59
C ARG A 298 -23.87 0.20 10.01
N GLU A 299 -24.49 1.17 10.70
CA GLU A 299 -23.81 2.36 11.20
C GLU A 299 -22.77 2.00 12.27
N GLU A 300 -23.16 1.24 13.28
CA GLU A 300 -22.25 0.79 14.34
C GLU A 300 -21.08 -0.02 13.80
N PHE A 301 -21.35 -0.93 12.86
CA PHE A 301 -20.31 -1.72 12.21
C PHE A 301 -19.33 -0.85 11.42
N SER A 302 -19.83 0.07 10.60
CA SER A 302 -18.97 0.97 9.81
C SER A 302 -18.09 1.85 10.70
N LYS A 303 -18.64 2.35 11.82
CA LYS A 303 -17.89 3.12 12.83
C LYS A 303 -16.84 2.27 13.52
N PHE A 304 -17.15 1.02 13.82
CA PHE A 304 -16.21 0.07 14.40
C PHE A 304 -15.03 -0.19 13.45
N VAL A 305 -15.30 -0.53 12.18
CA VAL A 305 -14.25 -0.74 11.16
C VAL A 305 -13.40 0.51 10.98
N ALA A 306 -14.01 1.69 10.88
CA ALA A 306 -13.29 2.96 10.79
C ALA A 306 -12.36 3.19 11.98
N LYS A 307 -12.83 2.94 13.21
CA LYS A 307 -12.02 3.08 14.44
C LYS A 307 -10.84 2.12 14.47
N VAL A 308 -11.01 0.87 14.03
CA VAL A 308 -9.89 -0.09 13.93
C VAL A 308 -8.82 0.44 12.98
N VAL A 309 -9.20 0.88 11.77
CA VAL A 309 -8.24 1.42 10.79
C VAL A 309 -7.54 2.69 11.30
N ILE A 310 -8.29 3.58 11.98
CA ILE A 310 -7.74 4.79 12.61
C ILE A 310 -6.68 4.45 13.67
N ALA A 311 -6.94 3.44 14.50
CA ALA A 311 -6.00 3.00 15.53
C ALA A 311 -4.74 2.36 14.91
N VAL A 312 -4.90 1.49 13.91
CA VAL A 312 -3.78 0.82 13.22
C VAL A 312 -2.83 1.83 12.55
N LEU A 313 -3.36 2.94 12.05
CA LEU A 313 -2.57 3.97 11.37
C LEU A 313 -2.10 5.10 12.30
N GLY A 314 -2.30 4.97 13.62
CA GLY A 314 -1.87 5.99 14.59
C GLY A 314 -2.53 7.34 14.34
N LEU A 315 -3.84 7.32 14.05
CA LEU A 315 -4.66 8.51 13.81
C LEU A 315 -5.69 8.78 14.92
N SER A 316 -5.69 7.96 15.99
CA SER A 316 -6.68 8.04 17.08
C SER A 316 -6.78 9.43 17.71
N HIS A 317 -5.66 10.11 17.96
CA HIS A 317 -5.63 11.47 18.51
C HIS A 317 -6.21 12.51 17.54
N THR A 318 -6.17 12.25 16.24
CA THR A 318 -6.69 13.17 15.20
C THR A 318 -8.17 12.97 14.89
N TYR A 319 -8.85 12.02 15.52
CA TYR A 319 -10.23 11.63 15.17
C TYR A 319 -11.20 12.83 15.08
N ASN A 320 -11.16 13.74 16.06
CA ASN A 320 -12.01 14.95 16.09
C ASN A 320 -11.36 16.19 15.44
N THR A 321 -10.19 16.03 14.82
CA THR A 321 -9.46 17.12 14.17
C THR A 321 -9.86 17.23 12.70
N LYS A 322 -10.00 18.45 12.20
CA LYS A 322 -10.25 18.71 10.78
C LYS A 322 -9.09 18.19 9.93
N VAL A 323 -9.39 17.57 8.78
CA VAL A 323 -8.33 17.15 7.85
C VAL A 323 -7.56 18.38 7.35
N GLY A 324 -8.27 19.46 7.05
CA GLY A 324 -7.67 20.71 6.57
C GLY A 324 -7.08 20.61 5.16
N ASN A 325 -6.42 21.68 4.74
CA ASN A 325 -5.66 21.80 3.48
C ASN A 325 -4.68 22.97 3.61
N ASP A 326 -4.16 23.48 2.50
CA ASP A 326 -3.20 24.60 2.49
C ASP A 326 -3.78 25.93 3.03
N PHE A 327 -5.11 26.07 3.04
CA PHE A 327 -5.82 27.29 3.49
C PHE A 327 -6.51 27.11 4.85
N VAL A 328 -6.89 25.88 5.18
CA VAL A 328 -7.63 25.51 6.39
C VAL A 328 -6.73 24.70 7.29
N ARG A 329 -6.43 25.21 8.48
CA ARG A 329 -5.65 24.48 9.47
C ARG A 329 -6.33 23.14 9.80
N GLY A 330 -5.54 22.07 9.81
CA GLY A 330 -5.96 20.72 10.15
C GLY A 330 -4.79 19.90 10.66
N VAL A 331 -4.81 18.61 10.36
CA VAL A 331 -3.74 17.67 10.70
C VAL A 331 -2.44 18.00 9.93
N SER A 332 -1.32 17.44 10.40
CA SER A 332 -0.02 17.58 9.72
C SER A 332 -0.04 16.94 8.32
N GLY A 333 0.93 17.28 7.46
CA GLY A 333 1.02 16.71 6.11
C GLY A 333 1.18 15.18 6.12
N GLY A 334 2.00 14.65 7.03
CA GLY A 334 2.18 13.20 7.18
C GLY A 334 0.93 12.49 7.71
N GLU A 335 0.22 13.10 8.68
CA GLU A 335 -1.08 12.60 9.14
C GLU A 335 -2.12 12.62 8.03
N ARG A 336 -2.19 13.71 7.23
CA ARG A 336 -3.08 13.79 6.08
C ARG A 336 -2.79 12.69 5.06
N LYS A 337 -1.52 12.35 4.84
CA LYS A 337 -1.16 11.21 4.00
C LYS A 337 -1.68 9.90 4.56
N ARG A 338 -1.53 9.67 5.88
CA ARG A 338 -2.10 8.51 6.56
C ARG A 338 -3.63 8.47 6.49
N VAL A 339 -4.33 9.61 6.47
CA VAL A 339 -5.79 9.66 6.26
C VAL A 339 -6.15 9.14 4.87
N SER A 340 -5.43 9.53 3.80
CA SER A 340 -5.64 8.97 2.47
C SER A 340 -5.38 7.46 2.42
N VAL A 341 -4.34 7.00 3.15
CA VAL A 341 -4.07 5.56 3.30
C VAL A 341 -5.23 4.85 4.00
N ALA A 342 -5.75 5.43 5.08
CA ALA A 342 -6.90 4.89 5.82
C ALA A 342 -8.14 4.77 4.93
N GLU A 343 -8.43 5.81 4.15
CA GLU A 343 -9.56 5.83 3.21
C GLU A 343 -9.42 4.73 2.15
N MET A 344 -8.22 4.54 1.60
CA MET A 344 -7.92 3.47 0.64
C MET A 344 -8.06 2.07 1.24
N LEU A 345 -7.64 1.87 2.50
CA LEU A 345 -7.83 0.60 3.20
C LEU A 345 -9.31 0.32 3.44
N LEU A 346 -10.07 1.33 3.87
CA LEU A 346 -11.52 1.23 4.05
C LEU A 346 -12.27 1.05 2.73
N ALA A 347 -11.72 1.54 1.62
CA ALA A 347 -12.23 1.26 0.29
C ALA A 347 -12.27 -0.24 -0.03
N GLY A 348 -11.35 -1.04 0.56
CA GLY A 348 -11.35 -2.49 0.43
C GLY A 348 -11.28 -2.98 -1.02
N SER A 349 -10.56 -2.24 -1.87
CA SER A 349 -10.44 -2.56 -3.29
C SER A 349 -9.35 -3.62 -3.52
N PRO A 350 -9.64 -4.67 -4.30
CA PRO A 350 -8.68 -5.73 -4.59
C PRO A 350 -7.57 -5.32 -5.55
N PHE A 351 -7.76 -4.24 -6.32
CA PHE A 351 -6.72 -3.65 -7.15
C PHE A 351 -6.54 -2.16 -6.84
N ALA A 352 -5.49 -1.85 -6.09
CA ALA A 352 -5.16 -0.50 -5.68
C ALA A 352 -3.81 -0.03 -6.27
N ALA A 353 -3.78 1.18 -6.82
CA ALA A 353 -2.57 1.83 -7.28
C ALA A 353 -2.24 3.05 -6.40
N TRP A 354 -0.96 3.20 -6.05
CA TRP A 354 -0.49 4.22 -5.10
C TRP A 354 0.54 5.11 -5.78
N ASP A 355 0.16 6.32 -6.15
CA ASP A 355 1.06 7.26 -6.83
C ASP A 355 1.88 8.06 -5.82
N ASN A 356 3.20 7.92 -5.91
CA ASN A 356 4.19 8.62 -5.09
C ASN A 356 3.83 8.72 -3.59
N SER A 357 3.26 7.65 -3.03
CA SER A 357 2.61 7.71 -1.72
C SER A 357 3.58 7.73 -0.53
N THR A 358 4.88 7.50 -0.78
CA THR A 358 5.96 7.65 0.19
C THR A 358 6.48 9.08 0.28
N ARG A 359 6.14 9.97 -0.67
CA ARG A 359 6.55 11.38 -0.63
C ARG A 359 5.91 12.09 0.55
N GLY A 360 6.74 12.78 1.33
CA GLY A 360 6.28 13.52 2.52
C GLY A 360 6.15 12.67 3.78
N LEU A 361 6.49 11.37 3.72
CA LEU A 361 6.71 10.54 4.90
C LEU A 361 8.21 10.50 5.24
N ASP A 362 8.52 10.44 6.53
CA ASP A 362 9.87 10.08 6.98
C ASP A 362 10.16 8.61 6.64
N SER A 363 11.44 8.25 6.58
CA SER A 363 11.88 6.93 6.12
C SER A 363 11.31 5.77 6.95
N ALA A 364 11.16 5.96 8.27
CA ALA A 364 10.61 4.92 9.15
C ALA A 364 9.11 4.72 8.89
N THR A 365 8.34 5.81 8.77
CA THR A 365 6.91 5.73 8.44
C THR A 365 6.68 5.21 7.02
N ALA A 366 7.51 5.59 6.05
CA ALA A 366 7.42 5.08 4.68
C ALA A 366 7.65 3.56 4.62
N LEU A 367 8.62 3.04 5.38
CA LEU A 367 8.85 1.60 5.48
C LEU A 367 7.64 0.90 6.10
N LYS A 368 7.13 1.38 7.24
CA LYS A 368 5.93 0.83 7.90
C LYS A 368 4.73 0.79 6.96
N PHE A 369 4.53 1.86 6.17
CA PHE A 369 3.49 1.94 5.17
C PHE A 369 3.62 0.83 4.10
N VAL A 370 4.81 0.65 3.51
CA VAL A 370 5.02 -0.41 2.50
C VAL A 370 4.87 -1.80 3.10
N LYS A 371 5.35 -2.02 4.34
CA LYS A 371 5.12 -3.27 5.08
C LYS A 371 3.62 -3.56 5.25
N ALA A 372 2.82 -2.55 5.62
CA ALA A 372 1.38 -2.68 5.76
C ALA A 372 0.69 -2.99 4.42
N LEU A 373 1.10 -2.37 3.31
CA LEU A 373 0.59 -2.71 1.97
C LEU A 373 0.89 -4.16 1.60
N ARG A 374 2.11 -4.64 1.93
CA ARG A 374 2.50 -6.02 1.66
C ARG A 374 1.64 -7.01 2.45
N VAL A 375 1.39 -6.74 3.73
CA VAL A 375 0.51 -7.56 4.57
C VAL A 375 -0.92 -7.54 4.05
N GLY A 376 -1.43 -6.36 3.67
CA GLY A 376 -2.79 -6.21 3.12
C GLY A 376 -2.98 -6.89 1.75
N SER A 377 -1.91 -7.03 0.97
CA SER A 377 -1.96 -7.71 -0.33
C SER A 377 -2.16 -9.22 -0.23
N VAL A 378 -1.72 -9.86 0.87
CA VAL A 378 -1.77 -11.33 1.09
C VAL A 378 -3.10 -11.75 1.69
#